data_AF-A0A2E0BIU0-F1
#
_entry.id   AF-A0A2E0BIU0-F1
#
_cell.length_a   1.000
_cell.length_b   1.000
_cell.length_c   1.000
_cell.angle_alpha   90.00
_cell.angle_beta   90.00
_cell.angle_gamma   90.00
#
_symmetry.space_group_name_H-M   'P 1'
#
loop_
_entity.id
_entity.type
_entity.pdbx_description
1 polymer ?
#
loop_
_entity_poly.entity_id
_entity_poly.type
_entity_poly.pdbx_seq_one_letter_code
_entity_poly.pdbx_strand_id
1 'polypeptide(L)'
;MTHTTVPTRILIMSGKITEVAVKDLSTRKVMQKVTQFATLKDFSRIVKQTGRDCTVQRESVWRFIPDKQSKYMSALAQGYSDTSIFHLINLEKSVEILEPIALSSGVPQDLQFIDHQKLFISKDFNWVHIDGGNRSDTIMDWFDNKIALQPGNYVIPTGEGDLVRYTLNKTNYFTYEVCCEEFPALVEFIDNQTIAWIEYSGLNREERRDLFERLNDNENLNTEELRNCSTSEICTSIRELNYKYKDRFVLDNEKKTFVLKSNAERYKFCAYLASLLNYYTFRGQVDAFSPKTLDSDYNSNSEAENNFKDFKKFFESTFMPMVKYVGDFTKLGGARNRLIDLYCALVEIYAEGDEVHRLDNNKLDYESFLECYLELVGKYWGEEDARFETGRSSCKFKDLYGANTNYKMKHRLELIRNEFIPMLKERGIVVTKDKTRYFPQEWRRILWSRQQGKCALTGELIPITDVENGDKVHIDHIIPHSKGGQTIMENAQLALAGPNMEKSNK
;
A
#
# COMPACT_ATOMS: atom_id res chain seq x y z
N MET A 1 29.60 48.33 41.78
CA MET A 1 30.84 47.69 41.32
C MET A 1 31.18 46.57 42.28
N THR A 2 30.85 45.34 41.90
CA THR A 2 31.28 44.11 42.58
C THR A 2 31.31 43.02 41.52
N HIS A 3 32.49 42.83 40.92
CA HIS A 3 32.78 41.68 40.06
C HIS A 3 33.03 40.47 40.97
N THR A 4 32.08 39.56 41.04
CA THR A 4 32.27 38.22 41.60
C THR A 4 32.42 37.24 40.44
N THR A 5 33.67 36.92 40.13
CA THR A 5 34.11 35.80 39.30
C THR A 5 33.68 34.48 39.94
N VAL A 6 32.88 33.70 39.22
CA VAL A 6 32.56 32.30 39.59
C VAL A 6 33.65 31.39 39.02
N PRO A 7 34.27 30.50 39.81
CA PRO A 7 35.40 29.70 39.36
C PRO A 7 34.93 28.49 38.53
N THR A 8 35.51 28.34 37.34
CA THR A 8 35.35 27.16 36.49
C THR A 8 36.26 26.05 37.04
N ARG A 9 35.68 25.00 37.63
CA ARG A 9 36.40 23.75 37.93
C ARG A 9 36.50 22.91 36.67
N ILE A 10 37.68 22.87 36.06
CA ILE A 10 38.02 21.87 35.04
C ILE A 10 38.48 20.61 35.78
N LEU A 11 37.65 19.57 35.75
CA LEU A 11 38.03 18.23 36.18
C LEU A 11 38.67 17.53 34.98
N ILE A 12 40.01 17.41 34.97
CA ILE A 12 40.72 16.57 34.00
C ILE A 12 40.69 15.14 34.56
N MET A 13 39.76 14.31 34.08
CA MET A 13 39.85 12.87 34.26
C MET A 13 40.53 12.24 33.05
N SER A 14 41.75 11.74 33.28
CA SER A 14 42.44 10.81 32.40
C SER A 14 41.75 9.44 32.48
N GLY A 15 40.98 9.11 31.45
CA GLY A 15 40.44 7.79 31.23
C GLY A 15 40.50 7.46 29.74
N LYS A 16 41.09 6.33 29.38
CA LYS A 16 41.02 5.78 28.02
C LYS A 16 39.55 5.69 27.61
N ILE A 17 39.13 6.52 26.66
CA ILE A 17 37.88 6.31 25.92
C ILE A 17 38.20 5.26 24.85
N THR A 18 38.02 4.01 25.21
CA THR A 18 37.71 2.96 24.23
C THR A 18 36.23 2.65 24.37
N GLU A 19 35.41 3.53 23.82
CA GLU A 19 34.09 3.23 23.29
C GLU A 19 34.02 3.96 21.95
N VAL A 20 34.10 3.21 20.86
CA VAL A 20 33.63 3.71 19.56
C VAL A 20 32.13 3.85 19.74
N ALA A 21 31.68 5.07 20.01
CA ALA A 21 30.26 5.39 20.02
C ALA A 21 29.68 4.94 18.68
N VAL A 22 28.74 4.00 18.71
CA VAL A 22 27.88 3.71 17.57
C VAL A 22 27.12 5.01 17.31
N LYS A 23 27.57 5.79 16.32
CA LYS A 23 26.91 7.01 15.87
C LYS A 23 25.73 6.62 14.99
N ASP A 24 24.72 6.03 15.60
CA ASP A 24 23.43 5.79 14.98
C ASP A 24 22.71 7.14 14.77
N LEU A 25 21.99 7.26 13.65
CA LEU A 25 21.11 8.40 13.39
C LEU A 25 20.09 8.60 14.52
N SER A 26 19.76 7.58 15.32
CA SER A 26 18.79 7.65 16.44
C SER A 26 19.09 8.64 17.57
N THR A 27 20.22 9.36 17.55
CA THR A 27 20.56 10.36 18.57
C THR A 27 19.78 11.67 18.40
N ARG A 28 19.16 12.16 19.49
CA ARG A 28 18.40 13.43 19.49
C ARG A 28 19.34 14.63 19.47
N LYS A 29 19.31 15.43 18.40
CA LYS A 29 20.08 16.67 18.26
C LYS A 29 19.18 17.90 18.15
N VAL A 30 19.77 19.08 18.28
CA VAL A 30 19.06 20.33 17.99
C VAL A 30 18.77 20.39 16.50
N MET A 31 17.50 20.60 16.14
CA MET A 31 17.08 20.74 14.75
C MET A 31 17.72 21.97 14.10
N GLN A 32 18.42 21.77 12.99
CA GLN A 32 18.90 22.86 12.15
C GLN A 32 17.75 23.37 11.28
N LYS A 33 17.39 24.65 11.47
CA LYS A 33 16.30 25.27 10.72
C LYS A 33 16.55 26.75 10.46
N VAL A 34 16.05 27.24 9.32
CA VAL A 34 16.11 28.65 8.92
C VAL A 34 14.75 29.08 8.41
N THR A 35 14.24 30.21 8.88
CA THR A 35 13.02 30.81 8.33
C THR A 35 13.35 31.63 7.10
N GLN A 36 12.58 31.41 6.04
CA GLN A 36 12.72 32.03 4.74
C GLN A 36 11.39 32.72 4.36
N PHE A 37 11.49 33.73 3.50
CA PHE A 37 10.34 34.50 3.02
C PHE A 37 10.43 34.66 1.50
N ALA A 38 9.28 34.59 0.83
CA ALA A 38 9.16 34.86 -0.59
C ALA A 38 7.78 35.44 -0.89
N THR A 39 7.63 36.16 -2.00
CA THR A 39 6.29 36.48 -2.53
C THR A 39 5.59 35.17 -2.93
N LEU A 40 4.26 35.15 -2.98
CA LEU A 40 3.51 33.97 -3.45
C LEU A 40 3.97 33.54 -4.84
N LYS A 41 4.21 34.51 -5.73
CA LYS A 41 4.70 34.27 -7.08
C LYS A 41 6.09 33.62 -7.09
N ASP A 42 7.03 34.11 -6.30
CA ASP A 42 8.37 33.52 -6.21
C ASP A 42 8.34 32.16 -5.50
N PHE A 43 7.53 32.04 -4.45
CA PHE A 43 7.33 30.78 -3.74
C PHE A 43 6.73 29.70 -4.64
N SER A 44 5.86 30.04 -5.60
CA SER A 44 5.36 29.08 -6.60
C SER A 44 6.50 28.42 -7.41
N ARG A 45 7.61 29.14 -7.65
CA ARG A 45 8.79 28.60 -8.33
C ARG A 45 9.55 27.64 -7.42
N ILE A 46 9.61 27.93 -6.11
CA ILE A 46 10.16 27.02 -5.10
C ILE A 46 9.32 25.75 -5.05
N VAL A 47 7.99 25.85 -4.99
CA VAL A 47 7.06 24.71 -4.98
C VAL A 47 7.30 23.76 -6.15
N LYS A 48 7.58 24.26 -7.35
CA LYS A 48 7.92 23.44 -8.53
C LYS A 48 9.19 22.58 -8.34
N GLN A 49 10.08 22.97 -7.43
CA GLN A 49 11.31 22.24 -7.07
C GLN A 49 11.15 21.42 -5.78
N THR A 50 9.91 21.26 -5.29
CA THR A 50 9.62 20.44 -4.11
C THR A 50 9.03 19.08 -4.49
N GLY A 51 9.50 18.01 -3.83
CA GLY A 51 8.93 16.68 -3.89
C GLY A 51 7.97 16.40 -2.74
N ARG A 52 6.98 15.54 -2.97
CA ARG A 52 6.15 14.98 -1.89
C ARG A 52 6.79 13.69 -1.38
N ASP A 53 7.34 13.74 -0.18
CA ASP A 53 7.75 12.52 0.50
C ASP A 53 6.58 11.94 1.30
N CYS A 54 5.96 10.92 0.73
CA CYS A 54 4.82 10.22 1.33
C CYS A 54 5.17 9.48 2.63
N THR A 55 6.43 9.48 3.10
CA THR A 55 6.79 8.94 4.43
C THR A 55 6.36 9.87 5.56
N VAL A 56 6.16 11.17 5.30
CA VAL A 56 5.83 12.18 6.32
C VAL A 56 4.89 13.24 5.74
N GLN A 57 3.87 12.78 5.02
CA GLN A 57 2.87 13.62 4.35
C GLN A 57 1.51 12.97 4.36
N ARG A 58 0.46 13.80 4.40
CA ARG A 58 -0.91 13.39 4.09
C ARG A 58 -1.06 13.20 2.57
N GLU A 59 -1.88 12.24 2.13
CA GLU A 59 -2.34 12.18 0.73
C GLU A 59 -2.99 13.54 0.36
N SER A 60 -3.02 13.95 -0.92
CA SER A 60 -3.51 15.27 -1.38
C SER A 60 -5.00 15.56 -1.08
N VAL A 61 -5.39 15.63 0.20
CA VAL A 61 -6.78 15.61 0.67
C VAL A 61 -7.56 16.83 0.20
N TRP A 62 -6.92 18.00 0.08
CA TRP A 62 -7.63 19.25 -0.22
C TRP A 62 -8.29 19.25 -1.60
N ARG A 63 -7.75 18.53 -2.58
CA ARG A 63 -8.33 18.38 -3.92
C ARG A 63 -9.67 17.61 -3.92
N PHE A 64 -9.95 16.87 -2.85
CA PHE A 64 -11.17 16.07 -2.71
C PHE A 64 -12.19 16.69 -1.76
N ILE A 65 -11.82 17.75 -1.03
CA ILE A 65 -12.75 18.48 -0.16
C ILE A 65 -13.29 19.68 -0.95
N PRO A 66 -14.61 19.75 -1.21
CA PRO A 66 -15.21 20.86 -1.92
C PRO A 66 -14.79 22.22 -1.37
N ASP A 67 -14.38 23.11 -2.28
CA ASP A 67 -13.95 24.49 -2.05
C ASP A 67 -12.75 24.70 -1.11
N LYS A 68 -12.10 23.64 -0.60
CA LYS A 68 -11.02 23.80 0.39
C LYS A 68 -9.84 24.58 -0.16
N GLN A 69 -9.46 24.29 -1.41
CA GLN A 69 -8.39 24.99 -2.13
C GLN A 69 -8.78 26.45 -2.42
N SER A 70 -9.99 26.68 -2.93
CA SER A 70 -10.54 28.02 -3.17
C SER A 70 -10.63 28.89 -1.91
N LYS A 71 -11.02 28.30 -0.77
CA LYS A 71 -11.04 28.97 0.54
C LYS A 71 -9.65 29.42 0.95
N TYR A 72 -8.64 28.57 0.77
CA TYR A 72 -7.26 28.93 1.09
C TYR A 72 -6.75 30.09 0.22
N MET A 73 -6.92 30.01 -1.10
CA MET A 73 -6.52 31.12 -1.99
C MET A 73 -7.28 32.42 -1.69
N SER A 74 -8.56 32.32 -1.33
CA SER A 74 -9.35 33.48 -0.93
C SER A 74 -8.87 34.10 0.38
N ALA A 75 -8.38 33.29 1.32
CA ALA A 75 -7.77 33.78 2.55
C ALA A 75 -6.43 34.48 2.27
N LEU A 76 -5.60 33.93 1.36
CA LEU A 76 -4.38 34.62 0.91
C LEU A 76 -4.70 35.99 0.29
N ALA A 77 -5.74 36.07 -0.54
CA ALA A 77 -6.21 37.32 -1.13
C ALA A 77 -6.74 38.34 -0.09
N GLN A 78 -6.95 37.93 1.16
CA GLN A 78 -7.34 38.79 2.28
C GLN A 78 -6.19 39.13 3.23
N GLY A 79 -4.96 38.70 2.92
CA GLY A 79 -3.79 38.98 3.76
C GLY A 79 -3.43 37.91 4.77
N TYR A 80 -4.11 36.76 4.79
CA TYR A 80 -3.85 35.69 5.78
C TYR A 80 -2.64 34.80 5.43
N SER A 81 -1.70 35.29 4.61
CA SER A 81 -0.55 34.49 4.13
C SER A 81 0.42 34.10 5.25
N ASP A 82 0.57 34.98 6.25
CA ASP A 82 1.41 34.80 7.44
C ASP A 82 0.88 33.73 8.42
N THR A 83 -0.40 33.35 8.30
CA THR A 83 -1.02 32.34 9.15
C THR A 83 -0.68 30.89 8.76
N SER A 84 0.04 30.69 7.64
CA SER A 84 0.26 29.36 7.07
C SER A 84 1.72 29.11 6.67
N ILE A 85 2.54 28.63 7.62
CA ILE A 85 3.96 28.34 7.41
C ILE A 85 4.16 26.99 6.71
N PHE A 86 5.04 26.94 5.70
CA PHE A 86 5.44 25.68 5.05
C PHE A 86 6.68 25.10 5.73
N HIS A 87 6.79 23.77 5.78
CA HIS A 87 7.91 23.07 6.42
C HIS A 87 8.58 22.15 5.40
N LEU A 88 9.76 22.55 4.93
CA LEU A 88 10.49 21.90 3.85
C LEU A 88 11.86 21.40 4.32
N ILE A 89 12.26 20.21 3.88
CA ILE A 89 13.61 19.68 4.11
C ILE A 89 14.47 19.99 2.89
N ASN A 90 15.62 20.62 3.10
CA ASN A 90 16.64 20.78 2.07
C ASN A 90 17.35 19.44 1.83
N LEU A 91 17.22 18.88 0.63
CA LEU A 91 17.68 17.53 0.31
C LEU A 91 19.21 17.44 0.30
N GLU A 92 19.89 18.30 -0.44
CA GLU A 92 21.35 18.27 -0.58
C GLU A 92 22.05 18.47 0.76
N LYS A 93 21.68 19.51 1.52
CA LYS A 93 22.24 19.76 2.85
C LYS A 93 21.97 18.60 3.80
N SER A 94 20.81 17.96 3.69
CA SER A 94 20.49 16.81 4.54
C SER A 94 21.34 15.60 4.20
N VAL A 95 21.57 15.31 2.91
CA VAL A 95 22.46 14.23 2.48
C VAL A 95 23.89 14.50 2.94
N GLU A 96 24.41 15.72 2.73
CA GLU A 96 25.76 16.12 3.17
C GLU A 96 25.97 15.88 4.68
N ILE A 97 24.97 16.20 5.51
CA ILE A 97 25.04 16.03 6.97
C ILE A 97 24.91 14.57 7.37
N LEU A 98 23.99 13.82 6.76
CA LEU A 98 23.56 12.51 7.25
C LEU A 98 24.35 11.35 6.64
N GLU A 99 24.83 11.47 5.40
CA GLU A 99 25.55 10.39 4.70
C GLU A 99 26.82 9.94 5.43
N PRO A 100 27.71 10.84 5.91
CA PRO A 100 28.87 10.43 6.69
C PRO A 100 28.49 9.69 7.98
N ILE A 101 27.36 10.06 8.59
CA ILE A 101 26.86 9.42 9.81
C ILE A 101 26.34 8.01 9.49
N ALA A 102 25.51 7.87 8.45
CA ALA A 102 24.99 6.59 7.98
C ALA A 102 26.10 5.60 7.58
N LEU A 103 27.12 6.09 6.86
CA LEU A 103 28.30 5.28 6.50
C LEU A 103 29.07 4.81 7.74
N SER A 104 29.13 5.65 8.79
CA SER A 104 29.80 5.30 10.04
C SER A 104 28.98 4.40 10.96
N SER A 105 27.65 4.46 10.91
CA SER A 105 26.75 3.62 11.71
C SER A 105 26.75 2.18 11.19
N GLY A 106 26.88 2.00 9.87
CA GLY A 106 26.80 0.70 9.22
C GLY A 106 25.40 0.08 9.23
N VAL A 107 24.38 0.84 9.64
CA VAL A 107 22.99 0.41 9.70
C VAL A 107 22.39 0.47 8.29
N PRO A 108 21.95 -0.66 7.69
CA PRO A 108 21.43 -0.67 6.32
C PRO A 108 20.26 0.30 6.08
N GLN A 109 19.39 0.47 7.07
CA GLN A 109 18.22 1.36 6.99
C GLN A 109 18.61 2.84 6.91
N ASP A 110 19.74 3.25 7.49
CA ASP A 110 20.26 4.61 7.39
C ASP A 110 20.77 4.87 5.97
N LEU A 111 21.48 3.91 5.37
CA LEU A 111 21.95 4.00 3.99
C LEU A 111 20.78 4.04 2.99
N GLN A 112 19.79 3.18 3.19
CA GLN A 112 18.55 3.20 2.40
C GLN A 112 17.82 4.54 2.50
N PHE A 113 17.84 5.18 3.67
CA PHE A 113 17.29 6.52 3.82
C PHE A 113 18.04 7.57 3.01
N ILE A 114 19.37 7.52 3.01
CA ILE A 114 20.20 8.41 2.18
C ILE A 114 19.88 8.19 0.69
N ASP A 115 19.79 6.94 0.26
CA ASP A 115 19.43 6.60 -1.13
C ASP A 115 18.04 7.10 -1.52
N HIS A 116 17.07 7.01 -0.61
CA HIS A 116 15.73 7.57 -0.79
C HIS A 116 15.76 9.09 -0.97
N GLN A 117 16.55 9.82 -0.20
CA GLN A 117 16.72 11.27 -0.36
C GLN A 117 17.40 11.61 -1.70
N LYS A 118 18.43 10.85 -2.09
CA LYS A 118 19.13 11.00 -3.37
C LYS A 118 18.22 10.73 -4.57
N LEU A 119 17.21 9.87 -4.43
CA LEU A 119 16.19 9.64 -5.47
C LEU A 119 15.33 10.88 -5.75
N PHE A 120 15.11 11.75 -4.76
CA PHE A 120 14.44 13.03 -5.02
C PHE A 120 15.38 14.01 -5.73
N ILE A 121 16.64 14.07 -5.31
CA ILE A 121 17.66 14.92 -5.96
C ILE A 121 17.82 14.54 -7.43
N SER A 122 17.85 13.24 -7.75
CA SER A 122 17.96 12.76 -9.15
C SER A 122 16.73 13.06 -10.02
N LYS A 123 15.64 13.53 -9.41
CA LYS A 123 14.43 14.03 -10.09
C LYS A 123 14.34 15.56 -10.08
N ASP A 124 15.48 16.23 -9.87
CA ASP A 124 15.62 17.70 -9.84
C ASP A 124 14.80 18.38 -8.74
N PHE A 125 14.54 17.67 -7.62
CA PHE A 125 13.97 18.27 -6.43
C PHE A 125 15.07 18.79 -5.50
N ASN A 126 14.88 20.01 -5.02
CA ASN A 126 15.76 20.66 -4.04
C ASN A 126 15.25 20.45 -2.60
N TRP A 127 13.92 20.32 -2.45
CA TRP A 127 13.28 20.13 -1.15
C TRP A 127 12.23 19.02 -1.16
N VAL A 128 11.89 18.53 0.03
CA VAL A 128 10.68 17.72 0.25
C VAL A 128 9.82 18.26 1.39
N HIS A 129 8.51 18.06 1.31
CA HIS A 129 7.56 18.51 2.33
C HIS A 129 7.59 17.65 3.60
N ILE A 130 7.56 18.30 4.78
CA ILE A 130 7.09 17.72 6.06
C ILE A 130 5.68 18.23 6.39
N ASP A 131 5.40 19.49 6.09
CA ASP A 131 4.04 20.04 6.14
C ASP A 131 3.90 21.17 5.11
N GLY A 132 2.69 21.34 4.58
CA GLY A 132 2.40 22.32 3.53
C GLY A 132 2.18 21.71 2.14
N GLY A 133 2.24 20.39 1.97
CA GLY A 133 2.01 19.74 0.67
C GLY A 133 0.64 20.12 0.05
N ASN A 134 -0.46 20.04 0.82
CA ASN A 134 -1.80 20.40 0.32
C ASN A 134 -1.92 21.88 -0.08
N ARG A 135 -1.25 22.77 0.65
CA ARG A 135 -1.18 24.20 0.32
C ARG A 135 -0.34 24.43 -0.94
N SER A 136 0.73 23.66 -1.10
CA SER A 136 1.58 23.71 -2.30
C SER A 136 0.82 23.25 -3.55
N ASP A 137 0.08 22.15 -3.47
CA ASP A 137 -0.83 21.72 -4.54
C ASP A 137 -1.84 22.82 -4.89
N THR A 138 -2.37 23.52 -3.87
CA THR A 138 -3.34 24.61 -4.05
C THR A 138 -2.74 25.81 -4.78
N ILE A 139 -1.52 26.21 -4.40
CA ILE A 139 -0.80 27.29 -5.09
C ILE A 139 -0.57 26.92 -6.55
N MET A 140 -0.15 25.69 -6.83
CA MET A 140 0.04 25.22 -8.20
C MET A 140 -1.28 25.17 -8.98
N ASP A 141 -2.34 24.63 -8.38
CA ASP A 141 -3.65 24.54 -9.00
C ASP A 141 -4.26 25.93 -9.28
N TRP A 142 -3.93 26.95 -8.50
CA TRP A 142 -4.29 28.36 -8.76
C TRP A 142 -3.62 28.89 -10.02
N PHE A 143 -2.29 28.80 -10.12
CA PHE A 143 -1.55 29.24 -11.30
C PHE A 143 -1.86 28.41 -12.56
N ASP A 144 -2.33 27.17 -12.42
CA ASP A 144 -2.78 26.31 -13.52
C ASP A 144 -4.26 26.52 -13.90
N ASN A 145 -4.95 27.51 -13.34
CA ASN A 145 -6.39 27.78 -13.56
C ASN A 145 -7.34 26.62 -13.19
N LYS A 146 -6.94 25.70 -12.32
CA LYS A 146 -7.76 24.56 -11.88
C LYS A 146 -8.72 24.91 -10.74
N ILE A 147 -8.47 26.02 -10.05
CA ILE A 147 -9.31 26.53 -8.97
C ILE A 147 -9.58 28.02 -9.17
N ALA A 148 -10.66 28.52 -8.56
CA ALA A 148 -11.05 29.92 -8.56
C ALA A 148 -11.05 30.52 -7.14
N LEU A 149 -11.01 31.85 -7.05
CA LEU A 149 -11.36 32.57 -5.82
C LEU A 149 -12.85 32.40 -5.49
N GLN A 150 -13.19 32.47 -4.21
CA GLN A 150 -14.59 32.42 -3.78
C GLN A 150 -15.29 33.74 -4.12
N PRO A 151 -16.59 33.70 -4.49
CA PRO A 151 -17.39 34.91 -4.60
C PRO A 151 -17.38 35.72 -3.31
N GLY A 152 -17.21 37.03 -3.42
CA GLY A 152 -17.08 37.88 -2.24
C GLY A 152 -16.57 39.27 -2.55
N ASN A 153 -16.38 40.05 -1.48
CA ASN A 153 -15.76 41.36 -1.56
C ASN A 153 -14.33 41.27 -1.03
N TYR A 154 -13.37 41.67 -1.85
CA TYR A 154 -11.96 41.73 -1.51
C TYR A 154 -11.57 43.19 -1.36
N VAL A 155 -11.02 43.55 -0.20
CA VAL A 155 -10.59 44.91 0.09
C VAL A 155 -9.08 44.89 0.27
N ILE A 156 -8.36 45.58 -0.61
CA ILE A 156 -6.90 45.59 -0.62
C ILE A 156 -6.37 47.01 -0.44
N PRO A 157 -5.21 47.19 0.22
CA PRO A 157 -4.53 48.47 0.28
C PRO A 157 -3.93 48.81 -1.09
N THR A 158 -3.94 50.10 -1.40
CA THR A 158 -3.16 50.70 -2.48
C THR A 158 -1.84 51.20 -1.93
N GLY A 159 -0.86 51.42 -2.80
CA GLY A 159 0.46 51.94 -2.42
C GLY A 159 0.43 53.32 -1.72
N GLU A 160 -0.70 54.03 -1.77
CA GLU A 160 -0.90 55.36 -1.16
C GLU A 160 -1.68 55.31 0.18
N GLY A 161 -2.04 54.12 0.67
CA GLY A 161 -2.77 53.93 1.93
C GLY A 161 -4.30 53.91 1.80
N ASP A 162 -4.84 54.17 0.61
CA ASP A 162 -6.27 54.01 0.33
C ASP A 162 -6.66 52.53 0.17
N LEU A 163 -7.93 52.21 0.42
CA LEU A 163 -8.48 50.87 0.25
C LEU A 163 -9.35 50.79 -1.01
N VAL A 164 -9.11 49.77 -1.85
CA VAL A 164 -9.94 49.48 -3.04
C VAL A 164 -10.72 48.20 -2.82
N ARG A 165 -12.00 48.21 -3.22
CA ARG A 165 -12.91 47.06 -3.11
C ARG A 165 -13.16 46.43 -4.48
N TYR A 166 -12.93 45.13 -4.58
CA TYR A 166 -13.29 44.29 -5.72
C TYR A 166 -14.42 43.34 -5.33
N THR A 167 -15.45 43.23 -6.16
CA THR A 167 -16.60 42.35 -5.92
C THR A 167 -16.63 41.23 -6.95
N LEU A 168 -16.39 40.00 -6.49
CA LEU A 168 -16.47 38.79 -7.30
C LEU A 168 -17.88 38.21 -7.18
N ASN A 169 -18.58 38.13 -8.31
CA ASN A 169 -19.96 37.65 -8.35
C ASN A 169 -20.06 36.13 -8.10
N LYS A 170 -21.27 35.64 -7.79
CA LYS A 170 -21.49 34.21 -7.51
C LYS A 170 -21.60 33.33 -8.76
N THR A 171 -21.75 33.93 -9.94
CA THR A 171 -22.08 33.23 -11.18
C THR A 171 -20.86 32.91 -12.04
N ASN A 172 -19.73 33.56 -11.79
CA ASN A 172 -18.50 33.42 -12.56
C ASN A 172 -17.46 32.60 -11.80
N TYR A 173 -16.55 31.99 -12.56
CA TYR A 173 -15.43 31.21 -12.05
C TYR A 173 -14.13 32.01 -12.20
N PHE A 174 -13.74 32.71 -11.14
CA PHE A 174 -12.61 33.65 -11.14
C PHE A 174 -11.27 32.92 -10.93
N THR A 175 -10.77 32.27 -11.98
CA THR A 175 -9.41 31.66 -12.01
C THR A 175 -8.32 32.73 -12.06
N TYR A 176 -7.05 32.31 -12.00
CA TYR A 176 -5.92 33.24 -12.10
C TYR A 176 -5.97 34.11 -13.35
N GLU A 177 -6.15 33.51 -14.53
CA GLU A 177 -6.24 34.23 -15.81
C GLU A 177 -7.43 35.20 -15.86
N VAL A 178 -8.62 34.76 -15.45
CA VAL A 178 -9.81 35.64 -15.40
C VAL A 178 -9.56 36.83 -14.47
N CYS A 179 -8.95 36.60 -13.31
CA CYS A 179 -8.60 37.68 -12.39
C CYS A 179 -7.51 38.60 -12.96
N CYS A 180 -6.55 38.09 -13.74
CA CYS A 180 -5.54 38.92 -14.39
C CYS A 180 -6.18 39.90 -15.39
N GLU A 181 -7.20 39.44 -16.12
CA GLU A 181 -7.91 40.24 -17.11
C GLU A 181 -8.86 41.24 -16.45
N GLU A 182 -9.66 40.81 -15.48
CA GLU A 182 -10.72 41.64 -14.89
C GLU A 182 -10.24 42.49 -13.68
N PHE A 183 -9.29 41.98 -12.89
CA PHE A 183 -8.86 42.56 -11.62
C PHE A 183 -7.33 42.53 -11.43
N PRO A 184 -6.53 43.12 -12.34
CA PRO A 184 -5.07 43.00 -12.34
C PRO A 184 -4.41 43.45 -11.03
N ALA A 185 -4.92 44.51 -10.39
CA ALA A 185 -4.38 44.99 -9.11
C ALA A 185 -4.69 44.04 -7.93
N LEU A 186 -5.81 43.30 -7.97
CA LEU A 186 -6.07 42.24 -7.00
C LEU A 186 -5.10 41.08 -7.17
N VAL A 187 -4.80 40.69 -8.41
CA VAL A 187 -3.81 39.65 -8.69
C VAL A 187 -2.42 40.09 -8.26
N GLU A 188 -2.01 41.33 -8.55
CA GLU A 188 -0.72 41.86 -8.11
C GLU A 188 -0.60 41.82 -6.59
N PHE A 189 -1.66 42.18 -5.86
CA PHE A 189 -1.69 42.05 -4.41
C PHE A 189 -1.55 40.60 -3.93
N ILE A 190 -2.23 39.65 -4.59
CA ILE A 190 -2.15 38.22 -4.29
C ILE A 190 -0.74 37.67 -4.57
N ASP A 191 -0.19 37.96 -5.74
CA ASP A 191 1.14 37.52 -6.19
C ASP A 191 2.25 38.00 -5.24
N ASN A 192 2.07 39.19 -4.65
CA ASN A 192 3.00 39.81 -3.71
C ASN A 192 2.76 39.46 -2.24
N GLN A 193 1.79 38.60 -1.92
CA GLN A 193 1.61 38.13 -0.54
C GLN A 193 2.88 37.45 -0.03
N THR A 194 3.31 37.80 1.18
CA THR A 194 4.50 37.20 1.79
C THR A 194 4.18 35.80 2.30
N ILE A 195 4.87 34.81 1.79
CA ILE A 195 4.83 33.42 2.23
C ILE A 195 6.07 33.12 3.07
N ALA A 196 5.84 32.66 4.30
CA ALA A 196 6.90 32.19 5.19
C ALA A 196 7.04 30.67 5.09
N TRP A 197 8.28 30.19 5.09
CA TRP A 197 8.57 28.76 5.18
C TRP A 197 9.82 28.50 6.00
N ILE A 198 9.87 27.32 6.64
CA ILE A 198 11.00 26.88 7.44
C ILE A 198 11.74 25.81 6.64
N GLU A 199 13.00 26.10 6.33
CA GLU A 199 13.94 25.14 5.76
C GLU A 199 14.59 24.34 6.90
N TYR A 200 14.49 23.02 6.84
CA TYR A 200 15.17 22.08 7.74
C TYR A 200 16.32 21.38 7.02
N SER A 201 17.39 21.05 7.76
CA SER A 201 18.48 20.23 7.26
C SER A 201 18.88 19.15 8.25
N GLY A 202 19.27 17.99 7.70
CA GLY A 202 19.85 16.90 8.47
C GLY A 202 18.88 16.21 9.42
N LEU A 203 17.58 16.14 9.09
CA LEU A 203 16.61 15.35 9.86
C LEU A 203 16.61 13.89 9.39
N ASN A 204 16.82 12.96 10.32
CA ASN A 204 16.72 11.51 10.04
C ASN A 204 15.24 11.05 9.93
N ARG A 205 14.98 9.76 9.64
CA ARG A 205 13.61 9.20 9.51
C ARG A 205 12.73 9.46 10.75
N GLU A 206 13.25 9.20 11.94
CA GLU A 206 12.53 9.34 13.22
C GLU A 206 12.24 10.82 13.54
N GLU A 207 13.23 11.69 13.39
CA GLU A 207 13.08 13.14 13.62
C GLU A 207 12.04 13.76 12.68
N ARG A 208 11.98 13.28 11.42
CA ARG A 208 10.98 13.71 10.45
C ARG A 208 9.57 13.26 10.83
N ARG A 209 9.41 12.01 11.29
CA ARG A 209 8.14 11.50 11.81
C ARG A 209 7.68 12.33 13.01
N ASP A 210 8.56 12.49 14.00
CA ASP A 210 8.26 13.24 15.22
C ASP A 210 7.90 14.71 14.91
N LEU A 211 8.56 15.34 13.94
CA LEU A 211 8.22 16.69 13.50
C LEU A 211 6.89 16.74 12.75
N PHE A 212 6.61 15.78 11.87
CA PHE A 212 5.32 15.68 11.19
C PHE A 212 4.16 15.57 12.19
N GLU A 213 4.28 14.68 13.18
CA GLU A 213 3.27 14.51 14.22
C GLU A 213 3.04 15.83 14.97
N ARG A 214 4.11 16.45 15.50
CA ARG A 214 4.02 17.71 16.25
C ARG A 214 3.41 18.86 15.47
N LEU A 215 3.73 18.99 14.18
CA LEU A 215 3.16 20.04 13.33
C LEU A 215 1.67 19.83 13.07
N ASN A 216 1.19 18.60 13.21
CA ASN A 216 -0.19 18.21 12.98
C ASN A 216 -0.93 17.84 14.28
N ASP A 217 -0.38 18.13 15.47
CA ASP A 217 -1.00 17.80 16.77
C ASP A 217 -2.40 18.42 16.95
N ASN A 218 -2.66 19.56 16.32
CA ASN A 218 -3.98 20.23 16.34
C ASN A 218 -4.89 19.81 15.18
N GLU A 219 -4.42 18.97 14.27
CA GLU A 219 -5.19 18.42 13.16
C GLU A 219 -5.79 17.06 13.55
N ASN A 220 -6.96 16.73 12.98
CA ASN A 220 -7.58 15.42 13.16
C ASN A 220 -6.88 14.37 12.27
N LEU A 221 -5.63 14.02 12.56
CA LEU A 221 -4.94 12.89 11.92
C LEU A 221 -5.67 11.58 12.25
N ASN A 222 -5.89 10.73 11.24
CA ASN A 222 -6.42 9.39 11.49
C ASN A 222 -5.29 8.40 11.80
N THR A 223 -5.66 7.24 12.33
CA THR A 223 -4.67 6.21 12.69
C THR A 223 -3.88 5.72 11.48
N GLU A 224 -4.46 5.76 10.28
CA GLU A 224 -3.77 5.38 9.04
C GLU A 224 -2.68 6.38 8.62
N GLU A 225 -2.90 7.69 8.79
CA GLU A 225 -1.87 8.71 8.55
C GLU A 225 -0.72 8.59 9.55
N LEU A 226 -0.99 8.21 10.81
CA LEU A 226 0.06 7.94 11.80
C LEU A 226 0.88 6.71 11.43
N ARG A 227 0.23 5.58 11.08
CA ARG A 227 0.92 4.36 10.59
C ARG A 227 1.76 4.62 9.36
N ASN A 228 1.28 5.45 8.44
CA ASN A 228 1.98 5.82 7.22
C ASN A 228 3.34 6.49 7.49
N CYS A 229 3.51 7.10 8.66
CA CYS A 229 4.77 7.72 9.07
C CYS A 229 5.70 6.77 9.83
N SER A 230 5.31 5.50 10.01
CA SER A 230 6.18 4.47 10.56
C SER A 230 7.42 4.28 9.70
N THR A 231 8.54 4.06 10.39
CA THR A 231 9.85 3.81 9.78
C THR A 231 10.09 2.33 9.50
N SER A 232 9.12 1.45 9.74
CA SER A 232 9.21 0.04 9.37
C SER A 232 9.14 -0.18 7.84
N GLU A 233 9.73 -1.28 7.38
CA GLU A 233 9.83 -1.61 5.96
C GLU A 233 8.49 -2.09 5.38
N ILE A 234 7.65 -2.71 6.22
CA ILE A 234 6.26 -3.04 5.89
C ILE A 234 5.46 -1.79 5.47
N CYS A 235 5.71 -0.62 6.07
CA CYS A 235 5.02 0.61 5.72
C CYS A 235 5.31 1.03 4.27
N THR A 236 6.58 1.05 3.87
CA THR A 236 6.99 1.30 2.48
C THR A 236 6.39 0.27 1.54
N SER A 237 6.50 -1.00 1.91
CA SER A 237 6.04 -2.13 1.12
C SER A 237 4.52 -2.11 0.84
N ILE A 238 3.71 -1.77 1.85
CA ILE A 238 2.26 -1.61 1.70
C ILE A 238 1.92 -0.40 0.81
N ARG A 239 2.65 0.72 0.95
CA ARG A 239 2.44 1.89 0.08
C ARG A 239 2.71 1.59 -1.39
N GLU A 240 3.74 0.81 -1.69
CA GLU A 240 4.00 0.36 -3.08
C GLU A 240 2.84 -0.44 -3.65
N LEU A 241 2.24 -1.34 -2.87
CA LEU A 241 1.04 -2.09 -3.29
C LEU A 241 -0.17 -1.15 -3.46
N ASN A 242 -0.33 -0.16 -2.59
CA ASN A 242 -1.36 0.87 -2.74
C ASN A 242 -1.20 1.60 -4.08
N TYR A 243 -0.02 2.12 -4.40
CA TYR A 243 0.19 2.80 -5.68
C TYR A 243 -0.03 1.91 -6.89
N LYS A 244 0.32 0.62 -6.78
CA LYS A 244 0.19 -0.32 -7.89
C LYS A 244 -1.24 -0.80 -8.13
N TYR A 245 -2.04 -0.95 -7.08
CA TYR A 245 -3.29 -1.70 -7.16
C TYR A 245 -4.55 -0.96 -6.70
N LYS A 246 -4.46 0.22 -6.07
CA LYS A 246 -5.65 0.97 -5.56
C LYS A 246 -6.77 1.10 -6.59
N ASP A 247 -6.44 1.45 -7.84
CA ASP A 247 -7.42 1.66 -8.91
C ASP A 247 -8.13 0.37 -9.37
N ARG A 248 -7.64 -0.80 -8.97
CA ARG A 248 -8.34 -2.08 -9.19
C ARG A 248 -9.46 -2.33 -8.18
N PHE A 249 -9.41 -1.64 -7.04
CA PHE A 249 -10.39 -1.77 -5.97
C PHE A 249 -11.31 -0.55 -5.86
N VAL A 250 -10.78 0.63 -6.17
CA VAL A 250 -11.47 1.92 -6.14
C VAL A 250 -11.82 2.30 -7.58
N LEU A 251 -13.00 1.89 -8.03
CA LEU A 251 -13.51 2.20 -9.36
C LEU A 251 -14.26 3.53 -9.35
N ASP A 252 -14.25 4.25 -10.49
CA ASP A 252 -14.94 5.54 -10.64
C ASP A 252 -16.45 5.45 -10.38
N ASN A 253 -17.05 4.30 -10.67
CA ASN A 253 -18.47 4.07 -10.42
C ASN A 253 -18.69 3.49 -9.00
N GLU A 254 -19.22 4.32 -8.09
CA GLU A 254 -19.51 3.93 -6.72
C GLU A 254 -20.46 2.72 -6.61
N LYS A 255 -21.33 2.50 -7.60
CA LYS A 255 -22.24 1.34 -7.65
C LYS A 255 -21.56 0.04 -8.11
N LYS A 256 -20.27 0.10 -8.46
CA LYS A 256 -19.47 -1.05 -8.91
C LYS A 256 -18.17 -1.23 -8.11
N THR A 257 -17.70 -0.20 -7.42
CA THR A 257 -16.43 -0.24 -6.69
C THR A 257 -16.40 -1.22 -5.50
N PHE A 258 -15.29 -1.94 -5.32
CA PHE A 258 -15.08 -2.80 -4.15
C PHE A 258 -14.81 -1.99 -2.88
N VAL A 259 -14.08 -0.87 -3.01
CA VAL A 259 -13.77 0.05 -1.92
C VAL A 259 -14.24 1.44 -2.32
N LEU A 260 -15.06 2.06 -1.47
CA LEU A 260 -15.50 3.44 -1.70
C LEU A 260 -14.31 4.39 -1.59
N LYS A 261 -14.32 5.48 -2.37
CA LYS A 261 -13.26 6.49 -2.35
C LYS A 261 -13.00 7.04 -0.94
N SER A 262 -14.05 7.33 -0.19
CA SER A 262 -13.98 7.77 1.23
C SER A 262 -13.33 6.76 2.19
N ASN A 263 -13.26 5.49 1.78
CA ASN A 263 -12.66 4.38 2.51
C ASN A 263 -11.28 3.96 1.93
N ALA A 264 -10.77 4.72 0.96
CA ALA A 264 -9.47 4.47 0.34
C ALA A 264 -8.52 5.67 0.45
N GLU A 265 -9.04 6.88 0.64
CA GLU A 265 -8.29 8.10 0.91
C GLU A 265 -7.68 8.13 2.32
N ARG A 266 -6.71 9.02 2.53
CA ARG A 266 -5.96 9.20 3.79
C ARG A 266 -5.37 7.89 4.27
N TYR A 267 -4.73 7.17 3.33
CA TYR A 267 -4.08 5.88 3.54
C TYR A 267 -4.99 4.76 4.05
N LYS A 268 -6.32 4.91 3.99
CA LYS A 268 -7.25 3.83 4.35
C LYS A 268 -7.15 2.60 3.45
N PHE A 269 -6.75 2.78 2.19
CA PHE A 269 -6.46 1.63 1.33
C PHE A 269 -5.18 0.88 1.75
N CYS A 270 -4.17 1.59 2.29
CA CYS A 270 -3.02 0.93 2.93
C CYS A 270 -3.46 0.07 4.12
N ALA A 271 -4.39 0.56 4.95
CA ALA A 271 -4.96 -0.23 6.03
C ALA A 271 -5.74 -1.45 5.52
N TYR A 272 -6.52 -1.30 4.44
CA TYR A 272 -7.18 -2.43 3.78
C TYR A 272 -6.18 -3.51 3.36
N LEU A 273 -5.08 -3.13 2.69
CA LEU A 273 -4.01 -4.06 2.30
C LEU A 273 -3.30 -4.68 3.51
N ALA A 274 -3.06 -3.91 4.56
CA ALA A 274 -2.47 -4.40 5.80
C ALA A 274 -3.38 -5.42 6.49
N SER A 275 -4.70 -5.25 6.46
CA SER A 275 -5.64 -6.26 6.95
C SER A 275 -5.61 -7.55 6.15
N LEU A 276 -5.44 -7.47 4.82
CA LEU A 276 -5.25 -8.67 4.00
C LEU A 276 -3.95 -9.39 4.39
N LEU A 277 -2.85 -8.66 4.53
CA LEU A 277 -1.57 -9.20 4.99
C LEU A 277 -1.69 -9.84 6.38
N ASN A 278 -2.33 -9.17 7.34
CA ASN A 278 -2.55 -9.71 8.68
C ASN A 278 -3.28 -11.06 8.62
N TYR A 279 -4.38 -11.13 7.86
CA TYR A 279 -5.11 -12.39 7.69
C TYR A 279 -4.26 -13.48 7.01
N TYR A 280 -3.44 -13.12 6.02
CA TYR A 280 -2.51 -14.06 5.37
C TYR A 280 -1.52 -14.67 6.36
N THR A 281 -0.96 -13.82 7.22
CA THR A 281 0.05 -14.18 8.21
C THR A 281 -0.51 -15.05 9.33
N PHE A 282 -1.65 -14.67 9.90
CA PHE A 282 -2.14 -15.29 11.14
C PHE A 282 -3.34 -16.23 10.98
N ARG A 283 -3.93 -16.31 9.77
CA ARG A 283 -4.97 -17.29 9.36
C ARG A 283 -6.01 -17.59 10.44
N GLY A 284 -6.95 -16.67 10.63
CA GLY A 284 -8.06 -16.85 11.59
C GLY A 284 -7.97 -15.98 12.84
N GLN A 285 -6.99 -15.09 12.95
CA GLN A 285 -7.11 -13.91 13.81
C GLN A 285 -8.18 -12.98 13.20
N VAL A 286 -9.37 -13.05 13.77
CA VAL A 286 -10.58 -12.40 13.25
C VAL A 286 -10.57 -10.88 13.49
N ASP A 287 -9.52 -10.36 14.11
CA ASP A 287 -9.22 -8.96 14.36
C ASP A 287 -8.26 -8.35 13.33
N ALA A 288 -7.99 -9.01 12.20
CA ALA A 288 -7.15 -8.48 11.10
C ALA A 288 -7.57 -7.08 10.59
N PHE A 289 -8.81 -6.67 10.82
CA PHE A 289 -9.35 -5.36 10.45
C PHE A 289 -9.41 -4.37 11.62
N SER A 290 -8.87 -4.72 12.78
CA SER A 290 -8.88 -3.88 13.98
C SER A 290 -7.69 -2.90 13.94
N PRO A 291 -7.90 -1.62 14.32
CA PRO A 291 -6.81 -0.65 14.35
C PRO A 291 -5.61 -1.08 15.21
N LYS A 292 -5.88 -1.65 16.40
CA LYS A 292 -4.83 -2.07 17.33
C LYS A 292 -3.94 -3.18 16.75
N THR A 293 -4.55 -4.12 16.05
CA THR A 293 -3.83 -5.22 15.38
C THR A 293 -2.94 -4.68 14.28
N LEU A 294 -3.46 -3.76 13.46
CA LEU A 294 -2.67 -3.11 12.41
C LEU A 294 -1.55 -2.23 12.98
N ASP A 295 -1.75 -1.57 14.11
CA ASP A 295 -0.68 -0.79 14.77
C ASP A 295 0.50 -1.70 15.14
N SER A 296 0.23 -2.91 15.65
CA SER A 296 1.29 -3.86 15.98
C SER A 296 2.04 -4.41 14.76
N ASP A 297 1.33 -4.57 13.63
CA ASP A 297 1.95 -5.05 12.39
C ASP A 297 2.97 -4.06 11.83
N TYR A 298 2.81 -2.76 12.10
CA TYR A 298 3.69 -1.71 11.62
C TYR A 298 4.96 -1.51 12.46
N ASN A 299 5.20 -2.35 13.47
CA ASN A 299 6.47 -2.40 14.18
C ASN A 299 7.54 -3.11 13.34
N SER A 300 8.79 -2.66 13.43
CA SER A 300 9.91 -3.34 12.75
C SER A 300 10.09 -4.78 13.25
N ASN A 301 10.38 -5.69 12.32
CA ASN A 301 10.48 -7.14 12.52
C ASN A 301 9.19 -7.81 13.02
N SER A 302 8.02 -7.20 12.80
CA SER A 302 6.74 -7.87 13.08
C SER A 302 6.58 -9.13 12.21
N GLU A 303 5.76 -10.08 12.67
CA GLU A 303 5.46 -11.28 11.89
C GLU A 303 4.82 -10.93 10.53
N ALA A 304 4.01 -9.86 10.48
CA ALA A 304 3.45 -9.34 9.25
C ALA A 304 4.53 -8.80 8.29
N GLU A 305 5.54 -8.09 8.80
CA GLU A 305 6.67 -7.61 8.01
C GLU A 305 7.49 -8.79 7.45
N ASN A 306 7.76 -9.80 8.29
CA ASN A 306 8.52 -10.99 7.90
C ASN A 306 7.81 -11.81 6.82
N ASN A 307 6.48 -11.88 6.85
CA ASN A 307 5.67 -12.61 5.87
C ASN A 307 5.29 -11.77 4.63
N PHE A 308 5.67 -10.49 4.57
CA PHE A 308 5.25 -9.59 3.48
C PHE A 308 5.65 -10.11 2.10
N LYS A 309 6.86 -10.67 1.95
CA LYS A 309 7.36 -11.17 0.66
C LYS A 309 6.48 -12.27 0.09
N ASP A 310 6.09 -13.23 0.92
CA ASP A 310 5.25 -14.35 0.51
C ASP A 310 3.80 -13.91 0.31
N PHE A 311 3.31 -13.02 1.19
CA PHE A 311 2.03 -12.34 0.98
C PHE A 311 1.99 -11.63 -0.37
N LYS A 312 2.99 -10.82 -0.72
CA LYS A 312 3.06 -10.10 -2.00
C LYS A 312 3.02 -11.08 -3.15
N LYS A 313 3.77 -12.17 -3.09
CA LYS A 313 3.75 -13.22 -4.13
C LYS A 313 2.36 -13.85 -4.29
N PHE A 314 1.69 -14.20 -3.19
CA PHE A 314 0.32 -14.73 -3.21
C PHE A 314 -0.69 -13.69 -3.71
N PHE A 315 -0.60 -12.46 -3.22
CA PHE A 315 -1.46 -11.35 -3.57
C PHE A 315 -1.39 -11.09 -5.08
N GLU A 316 -0.18 -11.00 -5.65
CA GLU A 316 0.00 -10.69 -7.06
C GLU A 316 -0.28 -11.88 -7.99
N SER A 317 0.05 -13.11 -7.59
CA SER A 317 -0.07 -14.29 -8.45
C SER A 317 -1.41 -15.03 -8.34
N THR A 318 -2.12 -14.87 -7.22
CA THR A 318 -3.37 -15.60 -6.94
C THR A 318 -4.55 -14.65 -6.69
N PHE A 319 -4.40 -13.63 -5.85
CA PHE A 319 -5.56 -12.80 -5.51
C PHE A 319 -5.86 -11.73 -6.56
N MET A 320 -4.86 -11.02 -7.06
CA MET A 320 -5.06 -9.98 -8.08
C MET A 320 -5.65 -10.51 -9.40
N PRO A 321 -5.28 -11.71 -9.89
CA PRO A 321 -5.96 -12.32 -11.03
C PRO A 321 -7.44 -12.64 -10.74
N MET A 322 -7.79 -13.05 -9.52
CA MET A 322 -9.19 -13.19 -9.08
C MET A 322 -9.90 -11.83 -9.11
N VAL A 323 -9.32 -10.77 -8.53
CA VAL A 323 -9.88 -9.41 -8.56
C VAL A 323 -10.13 -8.96 -10.00
N LYS A 324 -9.19 -9.22 -10.91
CA LYS A 324 -9.32 -8.94 -12.34
C LYS A 324 -10.45 -9.75 -13.00
N TYR A 325 -10.60 -11.03 -12.66
CA TYR A 325 -11.66 -11.89 -13.18
C TYR A 325 -13.06 -11.46 -12.69
N VAL A 326 -13.16 -11.05 -11.42
CA VAL A 326 -14.40 -10.53 -10.83
C VAL A 326 -14.77 -9.19 -11.45
N GLY A 327 -13.79 -8.30 -11.65
CA GLY A 327 -13.95 -7.00 -12.30
C GLY A 327 -14.60 -5.96 -11.39
N ASP A 328 -15.80 -6.24 -10.87
CA ASP A 328 -16.52 -5.36 -9.96
C ASP A 328 -17.43 -6.14 -8.98
N PHE A 329 -17.91 -5.51 -7.91
CA PHE A 329 -18.66 -6.25 -6.87
C PHE A 329 -20.03 -6.73 -7.33
N THR A 330 -20.56 -6.25 -8.46
CA THR A 330 -21.86 -6.72 -8.96
C THR A 330 -21.77 -8.18 -9.40
N LYS A 331 -20.61 -8.61 -9.92
CA LYS A 331 -20.31 -10.02 -10.21
C LYS A 331 -20.20 -10.88 -8.94
N LEU A 332 -20.03 -10.25 -7.77
CA LEU A 332 -20.10 -10.93 -6.48
C LEU A 332 -21.53 -11.05 -5.97
N GLY A 333 -22.58 -10.74 -6.73
CA GLY A 333 -23.96 -10.78 -6.26
C GLY A 333 -24.33 -9.65 -5.31
N GLY A 334 -23.69 -8.49 -5.46
CA GLY A 334 -24.18 -7.22 -4.91
C GLY A 334 -23.64 -6.81 -3.53
N ALA A 335 -22.68 -7.52 -2.95
CA ALA A 335 -22.06 -7.13 -1.68
C ALA A 335 -20.52 -7.08 -1.76
N ARG A 336 -19.95 -5.90 -1.48
CA ARG A 336 -18.50 -5.61 -1.60
C ARG A 336 -17.62 -6.53 -0.73
N ASN A 337 -18.05 -6.78 0.50
CA ASN A 337 -17.27 -7.58 1.46
C ASN A 337 -17.19 -9.07 1.11
N ARG A 338 -17.91 -9.54 0.07
CA ARG A 338 -17.73 -10.89 -0.48
C ARG A 338 -16.36 -11.08 -1.13
N LEU A 339 -15.70 -10.02 -1.57
CA LEU A 339 -14.33 -10.13 -2.10
C LEU A 339 -13.35 -10.58 -1.02
N ILE A 340 -13.57 -10.16 0.23
CA ILE A 340 -12.77 -10.57 1.38
C ILE A 340 -13.00 -12.05 1.70
N ASP A 341 -14.24 -12.55 1.57
CA ASP A 341 -14.50 -13.98 1.74
C ASP A 341 -13.72 -14.81 0.72
N LEU A 342 -13.72 -14.40 -0.56
CA LEU A 342 -12.92 -15.07 -1.60
C LEU A 342 -11.43 -15.02 -1.29
N TYR A 343 -10.94 -13.88 -0.79
CA TYR A 343 -9.56 -13.74 -0.33
C TYR A 343 -9.24 -14.73 0.80
N CYS A 344 -10.05 -14.74 1.86
CA CYS A 344 -9.86 -15.63 3.00
C CYS A 344 -9.91 -17.09 2.57
N ALA A 345 -10.86 -17.48 1.72
CA ALA A 345 -10.94 -18.83 1.18
C ALA A 345 -9.66 -19.23 0.42
N LEU A 346 -9.13 -18.36 -0.44
CA LEU A 346 -7.87 -18.62 -1.14
C LEU A 346 -6.69 -18.76 -0.17
N VAL A 347 -6.62 -17.92 0.87
CA VAL A 347 -5.58 -18.04 1.90
C VAL A 347 -5.67 -19.39 2.61
N GLU A 348 -6.85 -19.81 3.04
CA GLU A 348 -7.08 -21.08 3.74
C GLU A 348 -6.80 -22.30 2.83
N ILE A 349 -7.13 -22.22 1.53
CA ILE A 349 -6.83 -23.30 0.58
C ILE A 349 -5.31 -23.47 0.41
N TYR A 350 -4.61 -22.38 0.10
CA TYR A 350 -3.16 -22.43 -0.13
C TYR A 350 -2.38 -22.70 1.16
N ALA A 351 -2.98 -22.39 2.31
CA ALA A 351 -2.46 -22.71 3.63
C ALA A 351 -2.27 -24.21 3.86
N GLU A 352 -3.25 -24.99 3.43
CA GLU A 352 -3.31 -26.45 3.59
C GLU A 352 -2.49 -27.19 2.52
N GLY A 353 -1.83 -26.46 1.61
CA GLY A 353 -1.10 -27.04 0.47
C GLY A 353 -2.01 -27.42 -0.71
N ASP A 354 -3.27 -26.99 -0.67
CA ASP A 354 -4.20 -27.13 -1.78
C ASP A 354 -4.07 -25.95 -2.77
N GLU A 355 -4.63 -26.13 -3.97
CA GLU A 355 -4.71 -25.07 -4.98
C GLU A 355 -6.06 -25.11 -5.70
N VAL A 356 -6.52 -23.94 -6.16
CA VAL A 356 -7.61 -23.89 -7.14
C VAL A 356 -7.14 -24.59 -8.43
N HIS A 357 -8.00 -25.43 -8.99
CA HIS A 357 -7.75 -26.15 -10.22
C HIS A 357 -7.35 -25.20 -11.35
N ARG A 358 -6.46 -25.67 -12.22
CA ARG A 358 -5.96 -24.91 -13.36
C ARG A 358 -6.63 -25.38 -14.64
N LEU A 359 -7.29 -24.44 -15.33
CA LEU A 359 -7.83 -24.68 -16.68
C LEU A 359 -6.68 -24.87 -17.69
N ASP A 360 -5.58 -24.13 -17.48
CA ASP A 360 -4.32 -24.26 -18.20
C ASP A 360 -3.15 -23.79 -17.31
N ASN A 361 -1.91 -23.85 -17.83
CA ASN A 361 -0.70 -23.51 -17.06
C ASN A 361 -0.75 -22.14 -16.38
N ASN A 362 -1.48 -21.19 -16.95
CA ASN A 362 -1.49 -19.80 -16.54
C ASN A 362 -2.84 -19.34 -15.97
N LYS A 363 -3.89 -20.18 -16.03
CA LYS A 363 -5.25 -19.78 -15.65
C LYS A 363 -5.86 -20.70 -14.60
N LEU A 364 -6.10 -20.14 -13.41
CA LEU A 364 -6.90 -20.76 -12.35
C LEU A 364 -8.39 -20.70 -12.72
N ASP A 365 -9.14 -21.71 -12.30
CA ASP A 365 -10.58 -21.83 -12.53
C ASP A 365 -11.39 -20.95 -11.56
N TYR A 366 -11.26 -19.63 -11.71
CA TYR A 366 -11.99 -18.66 -10.91
C TYR A 366 -13.48 -18.60 -11.23
N GLU A 367 -13.89 -19.12 -12.39
CA GLU A 367 -15.29 -19.19 -12.79
C GLU A 367 -16.03 -20.18 -11.90
N SER A 368 -15.61 -21.45 -11.90
CA SER A 368 -16.21 -22.48 -11.05
C SER A 368 -16.08 -22.15 -9.56
N PHE A 369 -14.95 -21.54 -9.15
CA PHE A 369 -14.75 -21.07 -7.78
C PHE A 369 -15.80 -20.04 -7.36
N LEU A 370 -16.02 -19.02 -8.20
CA LEU A 370 -16.99 -17.95 -7.92
C LEU A 370 -18.42 -18.48 -7.97
N GLU A 371 -18.76 -19.34 -8.92
CA GLU A 371 -20.09 -19.94 -9.03
C GLU A 371 -20.43 -20.75 -7.79
N CYS A 372 -19.51 -21.57 -7.28
CA CYS A 372 -19.71 -22.31 -6.02
C CYS A 372 -19.92 -21.38 -4.84
N TYR A 373 -19.15 -20.29 -4.76
CA TYR A 373 -19.31 -19.29 -3.71
C TYR A 373 -20.69 -18.61 -3.77
N LEU A 374 -21.13 -18.21 -4.96
CA LEU A 374 -22.43 -17.56 -5.17
C LEU A 374 -23.59 -18.52 -4.90
N GLU A 375 -23.45 -19.80 -5.25
CA GLU A 375 -24.42 -20.84 -4.89
C GLU A 375 -24.54 -20.98 -3.38
N LEU A 376 -23.41 -21.08 -2.66
CA LEU A 376 -23.40 -21.19 -1.20
C LEU A 376 -24.07 -19.98 -0.55
N VAL A 377 -23.61 -18.78 -0.87
CA VAL A 377 -24.14 -17.53 -0.30
C VAL A 377 -25.61 -17.34 -0.69
N GLY A 378 -26.02 -17.78 -1.88
CA GLY A 378 -27.40 -17.74 -2.35
C GLY A 378 -28.37 -18.54 -1.48
N LYS A 379 -27.93 -19.68 -0.91
CA LYS A 379 -28.74 -20.49 0.03
C LYS A 379 -29.16 -19.70 1.26
N TYR A 380 -28.24 -18.87 1.78
CA TYR A 380 -28.43 -18.13 3.02
C TYR A 380 -28.93 -16.68 2.81
N TRP A 381 -28.82 -16.13 1.60
CA TRP A 381 -29.03 -14.69 1.36
C TRP A 381 -30.44 -14.19 1.67
N GLY A 382 -31.45 -15.03 1.37
CA GLY A 382 -32.86 -14.73 1.61
C GLY A 382 -33.35 -15.12 3.01
N GLU A 383 -32.47 -15.63 3.88
CA GLU A 383 -32.85 -15.96 5.25
C GLU A 383 -33.21 -14.70 6.03
N GLU A 384 -34.43 -14.69 6.58
CA GLU A 384 -34.94 -13.59 7.38
C GLU A 384 -34.78 -13.83 8.89
N ASP A 385 -34.26 -15.00 9.29
CA ASP A 385 -33.97 -15.33 10.68
C ASP A 385 -32.70 -14.63 11.19
N ALA A 386 -32.83 -13.93 12.31
CA ALA A 386 -31.75 -13.19 12.93
C ALA A 386 -31.05 -14.05 13.99
N ARG A 387 -30.20 -14.97 13.53
CA ARG A 387 -29.51 -15.96 14.39
C ARG A 387 -28.00 -15.74 14.57
N PHE A 388 -27.38 -14.85 13.79
CA PHE A 388 -25.93 -14.66 13.84
C PHE A 388 -25.55 -13.59 14.87
N GLU A 389 -24.95 -14.01 15.98
CA GLU A 389 -24.57 -13.11 17.08
C GLU A 389 -23.40 -12.18 16.71
N THR A 390 -23.58 -10.87 16.85
CA THR A 390 -22.55 -9.85 16.57
C THR A 390 -21.97 -9.20 17.83
N GLY A 391 -22.05 -9.88 18.98
CA GLY A 391 -21.59 -9.40 20.29
C GLY A 391 -22.51 -8.38 20.97
N ARG A 392 -23.44 -7.74 20.24
CA ARG A 392 -24.45 -6.80 20.79
C ARG A 392 -25.89 -7.22 20.51
N SER A 393 -26.11 -7.93 19.41
CA SER A 393 -27.41 -8.38 18.94
C SER A 393 -27.21 -9.54 17.98
N SER A 394 -28.29 -10.25 17.65
CA SER A 394 -28.30 -11.18 16.52
C SER A 394 -28.66 -10.43 15.22
N CYS A 395 -28.17 -10.91 14.09
CA CYS A 395 -28.44 -10.34 12.77
C CYS A 395 -28.73 -11.44 11.74
N LYS A 396 -29.25 -11.04 10.58
CA LYS A 396 -29.50 -11.94 9.44
C LYS A 396 -28.21 -12.20 8.69
N PHE A 397 -28.16 -13.26 7.89
CA PHE A 397 -26.95 -13.60 7.13
C PHE A 397 -26.45 -12.45 6.24
N LYS A 398 -27.37 -11.78 5.51
CA LYS A 398 -27.03 -10.62 4.65
C LYS A 398 -26.36 -9.48 5.42
N ASP A 399 -26.69 -9.31 6.69
CA ASP A 399 -26.16 -8.24 7.54
C ASP A 399 -24.69 -8.47 7.93
N LEU A 400 -24.20 -9.72 7.85
CA LEU A 400 -22.78 -10.06 8.06
C LEU A 400 -21.85 -9.33 7.07
N TYR A 401 -22.37 -8.96 5.90
CA TYR A 401 -21.62 -8.28 4.85
C TYR A 401 -21.62 -6.76 4.98
N GLY A 402 -22.27 -6.19 6.01
CA GLY A 402 -22.27 -4.74 6.25
C GLY A 402 -20.92 -4.20 6.75
N ALA A 403 -20.09 -5.02 7.40
CA ALA A 403 -18.78 -4.63 7.92
C ALA A 403 -17.88 -5.84 8.19
N ASN A 404 -16.56 -5.65 8.19
CA ASN A 404 -15.57 -6.69 8.51
C ASN A 404 -15.17 -6.66 9.99
N THR A 405 -16.15 -6.59 10.89
CA THR A 405 -15.88 -6.69 12.34
C THR A 405 -15.55 -8.14 12.71
N ASN A 406 -14.84 -8.33 13.82
CA ASN A 406 -14.46 -9.66 14.31
C ASN A 406 -15.66 -10.61 14.36
N TYR A 407 -16.73 -10.24 15.05
CA TYR A 407 -17.91 -11.10 15.16
C TYR A 407 -18.52 -11.50 13.81
N LYS A 408 -18.60 -10.57 12.84
CA LYS A 408 -19.19 -10.84 11.52
C LYS A 408 -18.27 -11.69 10.64
N MET A 409 -16.97 -11.42 10.69
CA MET A 409 -15.96 -12.21 10.00
C MET A 409 -15.94 -13.65 10.53
N LYS A 410 -16.06 -13.85 11.85
CA LYS A 410 -16.06 -15.19 12.46
C LYS A 410 -17.10 -16.12 11.81
N HIS A 411 -18.35 -15.68 11.75
CA HIS A 411 -19.44 -16.45 11.13
C HIS A 411 -19.19 -16.73 9.64
N ARG A 412 -18.69 -15.74 8.88
CA ARG A 412 -18.35 -15.93 7.46
C ARG A 412 -17.19 -16.90 7.26
N LEU A 413 -16.18 -16.87 8.12
CA LEU A 413 -15.04 -17.78 8.07
C LEU A 413 -15.44 -19.21 8.46
N GLU A 414 -16.32 -19.39 9.43
CA GLU A 414 -16.89 -20.70 9.76
C GLU A 414 -17.63 -21.29 8.56
N LEU A 415 -18.45 -20.50 7.86
CA LEU A 415 -19.11 -20.91 6.62
C LEU A 415 -18.10 -21.28 5.53
N ILE A 416 -17.05 -20.48 5.36
CA ILE A 416 -15.98 -20.75 4.38
C ILE A 416 -15.28 -22.08 4.67
N ARG A 417 -14.88 -22.29 5.93
CA ARG A 417 -14.12 -23.47 6.35
C ARG A 417 -14.95 -24.74 6.34
N ASN A 418 -16.18 -24.67 6.84
CA ASN A 418 -17.01 -25.85 7.09
C ASN A 418 -17.88 -26.24 5.89
N GLU A 419 -18.16 -25.32 4.97
CA GLU A 419 -19.05 -25.59 3.82
C GLU A 419 -18.39 -25.24 2.49
N PHE A 420 -17.84 -24.03 2.32
CA PHE A 420 -17.34 -23.59 1.02
C PHE A 420 -16.13 -24.40 0.54
N ILE A 421 -15.09 -24.52 1.36
CA ILE A 421 -13.87 -25.26 1.00
C ILE A 421 -14.18 -26.75 0.78
N PRO A 422 -14.94 -27.45 1.66
CA PRO A 422 -15.39 -28.82 1.39
C PRO A 422 -16.16 -28.98 0.07
N MET A 423 -17.09 -28.06 -0.23
CA MET A 423 -17.84 -28.05 -1.49
C MET A 423 -16.93 -27.91 -2.72
N LEU A 424 -15.89 -27.07 -2.65
CA LEU A 424 -14.91 -26.93 -3.72
C LEU A 424 -14.09 -28.22 -3.93
N LYS A 425 -13.70 -28.90 -2.83
CA LYS A 425 -12.97 -30.17 -2.88
C LYS A 425 -13.81 -31.29 -3.47
N GLU A 426 -15.07 -31.41 -3.03
CA GLU A 426 -16.03 -32.40 -3.56
C GLU A 426 -16.23 -32.24 -5.08
N ARG A 427 -16.26 -31.00 -5.56
CA ARG A 427 -16.41 -30.68 -6.99
C ARG A 427 -15.10 -30.71 -7.78
N GLY A 428 -13.97 -31.06 -7.16
CA GLY A 428 -12.66 -31.09 -7.83
C GLY A 428 -12.13 -29.72 -8.26
N ILE A 429 -12.72 -28.62 -7.77
CA ILE A 429 -12.30 -27.24 -8.05
C ILE A 429 -11.08 -26.87 -7.20
N VAL A 430 -10.93 -27.50 -6.03
CA VAL A 430 -9.73 -27.41 -5.20
C VAL A 430 -9.07 -28.77 -5.18
N VAL A 431 -7.78 -28.80 -5.50
CA VAL A 431 -6.97 -30.02 -5.56
C VAL A 431 -5.79 -29.93 -4.61
N THR A 432 -5.51 -31.02 -3.90
CA THR A 432 -4.30 -31.12 -3.08
C THR A 432 -3.09 -31.36 -3.99
N LYS A 433 -2.09 -30.48 -3.91
CA LYS A 433 -0.84 -30.70 -4.65
C LYS A 433 0.09 -31.57 -3.83
N ASP A 434 0.64 -32.59 -4.47
CA ASP A 434 1.77 -33.32 -3.91
C ASP A 434 2.98 -32.37 -3.79
N LYS A 435 3.62 -32.35 -2.61
CA LYS A 435 4.81 -31.53 -2.32
C LYS A 435 5.98 -31.90 -3.24
N THR A 436 6.00 -33.13 -3.74
CA THR A 436 7.05 -33.63 -4.63
C THR A 436 6.49 -33.78 -6.03
N ARG A 437 7.09 -33.12 -7.03
CA ARG A 437 6.73 -33.31 -8.46
C ARG A 437 7.60 -34.35 -9.16
N TYR A 438 8.83 -34.55 -8.69
CA TYR A 438 9.78 -35.44 -9.34
C TYR A 438 9.66 -36.85 -8.80
N PHE A 439 9.43 -37.80 -9.69
CA PHE A 439 9.49 -39.21 -9.34
C PHE A 439 10.94 -39.63 -9.00
N PRO A 440 11.12 -40.56 -8.05
CA PRO A 440 12.42 -41.15 -7.79
C PRO A 440 12.98 -41.87 -9.02
N GLN A 441 14.28 -41.72 -9.31
CA GLN A 441 14.89 -42.30 -10.53
C GLN A 441 14.87 -43.83 -10.52
N GLU A 442 14.96 -44.45 -9.34
CA GLU A 442 14.91 -45.89 -9.16
C GLU A 442 13.60 -46.53 -9.65
N TRP A 443 12.54 -45.74 -9.85
CA TRP A 443 11.27 -46.23 -10.40
C TRP A 443 11.35 -46.55 -11.90
N ARG A 444 12.35 -46.04 -12.63
CA ARG A 444 12.50 -46.25 -14.08
C ARG A 444 12.48 -47.73 -14.46
N ARG A 445 13.29 -48.57 -13.80
CA ARG A 445 13.34 -50.02 -14.08
C ARG A 445 12.08 -50.76 -13.65
N ILE A 446 11.46 -50.34 -12.56
CA ILE A 446 10.21 -50.93 -12.06
C ILE A 446 9.09 -50.69 -13.08
N LEU A 447 8.94 -49.44 -13.53
CA LEU A 447 7.96 -49.05 -14.54
C LEU A 447 8.23 -49.70 -15.88
N TRP A 448 9.50 -49.79 -16.31
CA TRP A 448 9.87 -50.51 -17.53
C TRP A 448 9.40 -51.96 -17.50
N SER A 449 9.63 -52.67 -16.38
CA SER A 449 9.18 -54.06 -16.20
C SER A 449 7.65 -54.17 -16.21
N ARG A 450 6.95 -53.30 -15.48
CA ARG A 450 5.47 -53.24 -15.45
C ARG A 450 4.86 -52.97 -16.82
N GLN A 451 5.50 -52.13 -17.62
CA GLN A 451 5.07 -51.77 -18.98
C GLN A 451 5.62 -52.71 -20.05
N GLN A 452 6.22 -53.83 -19.67
CA GLN A 452 6.79 -54.84 -20.60
C GLN A 452 7.77 -54.23 -21.61
N GLY A 453 8.56 -53.26 -21.14
CA GLY A 453 9.52 -52.52 -21.93
C GLY A 453 8.92 -51.63 -23.01
N LYS A 454 7.67 -51.19 -22.86
CA LYS A 454 7.01 -50.31 -23.83
C LYS A 454 6.75 -48.92 -23.26
N CYS A 455 6.80 -47.93 -24.12
CA CYS A 455 6.36 -46.55 -23.87
C CYS A 455 4.85 -46.56 -23.59
N ALA A 456 4.43 -45.96 -22.48
CA ALA A 456 3.02 -45.90 -22.11
C ALA A 456 2.16 -45.05 -23.07
N LEU A 457 2.79 -44.09 -23.77
CA LEU A 457 2.07 -43.18 -24.67
C LEU A 457 1.94 -43.73 -26.10
N THR A 458 2.98 -44.39 -26.61
CA THR A 458 3.05 -44.82 -28.03
C THR A 458 3.00 -46.34 -28.20
N GLY A 459 3.23 -47.10 -27.13
CA GLY A 459 3.39 -48.56 -27.19
C GLY A 459 4.73 -49.03 -27.79
N GLU A 460 5.60 -48.12 -28.20
CA GLU A 460 6.91 -48.43 -28.77
C GLU A 460 7.86 -49.07 -27.75
N LEU A 461 8.76 -49.93 -28.21
CA LEU A 461 9.76 -50.59 -27.36
C LEU A 461 10.79 -49.58 -26.85
N ILE A 462 11.00 -49.58 -25.54
CA ILE A 462 12.09 -48.90 -24.85
C ILE A 462 13.17 -49.95 -24.57
N PRO A 463 14.37 -49.87 -25.19
CA PRO A 463 15.46 -50.78 -24.85
C PRO A 463 15.87 -50.65 -23.38
N ILE A 464 16.18 -51.76 -22.71
CA ILE A 464 16.61 -51.75 -21.30
C ILE A 464 17.83 -50.86 -21.06
N THR A 465 18.70 -50.71 -22.07
CA THR A 465 19.90 -49.85 -22.05
C THR A 465 19.57 -48.35 -22.04
N ASP A 466 18.38 -47.97 -22.51
CA ASP A 466 17.95 -46.58 -22.61
C ASP A 466 17.09 -46.13 -21.42
N VAL A 467 16.67 -47.06 -20.54
CA VAL A 467 15.77 -46.80 -19.40
C VAL A 467 16.31 -45.75 -18.44
N GLU A 468 17.61 -45.77 -18.16
CA GLU A 468 18.26 -44.81 -17.27
C GLU A 468 18.64 -43.50 -17.96
N ASN A 469 18.47 -43.41 -19.28
CA ASN A 469 18.82 -42.21 -20.03
C ASN A 469 17.69 -41.17 -19.93
N GLY A 470 17.93 -40.13 -19.13
CA GLY A 470 17.01 -39.02 -18.90
C GLY A 470 16.64 -38.24 -20.17
N ASP A 471 17.49 -38.22 -21.19
CA ASP A 471 17.23 -37.50 -22.45
C ASP A 471 16.33 -38.28 -23.41
N LYS A 472 16.24 -39.60 -23.22
CA LYS A 472 15.46 -40.51 -24.08
C LYS A 472 14.15 -40.94 -23.44
N VAL A 473 14.13 -41.07 -22.12
CA VAL A 473 13.02 -41.65 -21.37
C VAL A 473 12.73 -40.81 -20.13
N HIS A 474 11.46 -40.46 -19.95
CA HIS A 474 10.95 -39.72 -18.81
C HIS A 474 10.00 -40.60 -17.98
N ILE A 475 9.99 -40.36 -16.67
CA ILE A 475 8.84 -40.77 -15.84
C ILE A 475 7.85 -39.61 -15.87
N ASP A 476 6.62 -39.89 -16.24
CA ASP A 476 5.53 -38.93 -16.32
C ASP A 476 4.35 -39.34 -15.44
N HIS A 477 3.48 -38.39 -15.11
CA HIS A 477 2.24 -38.69 -14.40
C HIS A 477 1.17 -39.20 -15.37
N ILE A 478 0.36 -40.18 -14.96
CA ILE A 478 -0.82 -40.63 -15.71
C ILE A 478 -1.88 -39.53 -15.67
N ILE A 479 -2.29 -39.14 -14.47
CA ILE A 479 -3.04 -37.92 -14.19
C ILE A 479 -2.02 -36.81 -13.95
N PRO A 480 -1.95 -35.74 -14.77
CA PRO A 480 -0.95 -34.68 -14.63
C PRO A 480 -0.90 -34.10 -13.21
N HIS A 481 0.31 -33.83 -12.70
CA HIS A 481 0.51 -33.17 -11.39
C HIS A 481 -0.24 -31.82 -11.29
N SER A 482 -0.32 -31.08 -12.40
CA SER A 482 -1.09 -29.83 -12.50
C SER A 482 -2.60 -30.00 -12.29
N LYS A 483 -3.13 -31.22 -12.49
CA LYS A 483 -4.53 -31.59 -12.30
C LYS A 483 -4.74 -32.38 -10.98
N GLY A 484 -3.80 -32.30 -10.04
CA GLY A 484 -3.88 -32.99 -8.74
C GLY A 484 -3.35 -34.43 -8.74
N GLY A 485 -2.68 -34.86 -9.81
CA GLY A 485 -2.03 -36.16 -9.85
C GLY A 485 -0.91 -36.30 -8.82
N GLN A 486 -0.99 -37.32 -7.98
CA GLN A 486 0.02 -37.60 -6.95
C GLN A 486 1.29 -38.22 -7.54
N THR A 487 2.44 -37.98 -6.91
CA THR A 487 3.73 -38.56 -7.28
C THR A 487 3.91 -39.90 -6.57
N ILE A 488 3.01 -40.83 -6.89
CA ILE A 488 2.98 -42.21 -6.39
C ILE A 488 3.17 -43.20 -7.55
N MET A 489 3.62 -44.42 -7.25
CA MET A 489 3.99 -45.42 -8.27
C MET A 489 2.79 -45.80 -9.15
N GLU A 490 1.58 -45.75 -8.61
CA GLU A 490 0.32 -46.06 -9.29
C GLU A 490 -0.05 -45.01 -10.34
N ASN A 491 0.40 -43.77 -10.15
CA ASN A 491 0.18 -42.65 -11.07
C ASN A 491 1.42 -42.35 -11.93
N ALA A 492 2.45 -43.20 -11.87
CA ALA A 492 3.68 -43.04 -12.63
C ALA A 492 3.65 -43.92 -13.90
N GLN A 493 4.17 -43.38 -14.99
CA GLN A 493 4.36 -44.11 -16.25
C GLN A 493 5.69 -43.76 -16.91
N LEU A 494 6.28 -44.70 -17.64
CA LEU A 494 7.49 -44.51 -18.41
C LEU A 494 7.14 -44.17 -19.86
N ALA A 495 7.64 -43.03 -20.34
CA ALA A 495 7.37 -42.53 -21.69
C ALA A 495 8.67 -42.11 -22.39
N LEU A 496 8.71 -42.25 -23.71
CA LEU A 496 9.79 -41.67 -24.53
C LEU A 496 9.72 -40.13 -24.44
N ALA A 497 10.90 -39.49 -24.42
CA ALA A 497 11.01 -38.06 -24.17
C ALA A 497 10.26 -37.21 -25.21
N GLY A 498 10.37 -37.55 -26.50
CA GLY A 498 9.66 -36.86 -27.59
C GLY A 498 8.14 -36.88 -27.42
N PRO A 499 7.49 -38.07 -27.40
CA PRO A 499 6.05 -38.19 -27.17
C PRO A 499 5.56 -37.55 -25.87
N ASN A 500 6.37 -37.60 -24.80
CA ASN A 500 6.03 -36.97 -23.54
C ASN A 500 6.00 -35.43 -23.65
N MET A 501 6.95 -34.85 -24.37
CA MET A 501 6.97 -33.41 -24.65
C MET A 501 5.80 -32.96 -25.51
N GLU A 502 5.36 -33.81 -26.47
CA GLU A 502 4.18 -33.55 -27.30
C GLU A 502 2.86 -33.65 -26.52
N LYS A 503 2.76 -34.61 -25.58
CA LYS A 503 1.61 -34.77 -24.68
C LYS A 503 1.40 -33.51 -23.83
N SER A 504 2.46 -32.97 -23.25
CA SER A 504 2.38 -31.85 -22.31
C SER A 504 1.37 -32.16 -21.18
N ASN A 505 0.57 -31.18 -20.76
CA ASN A 505 -0.41 -31.32 -19.67
C ASN A 505 -1.82 -31.71 -20.16
N LYS A 506 -1.94 -32.17 -21.42
CA LYS A 506 -3.23 -32.48 -22.06
C LYS A 506 -3.97 -33.60 -21.31
#